data_AF-A0A847DIA8-F1
#
_entry.id   AF-A0A847DIA8-F1
#
_cell.length_a   1.000
_cell.length_b   1.000
_cell.length_c   1.000
_cell.angle_alpha   90.00
_cell.angle_beta   90.00
_cell.angle_gamma   90.00
#
_symmetry.space_group_name_H-M   'P 1'
#
loop_
_entity.id
_entity.type
_entity.pdbx_description
1 polymer ?
#
loop_
_entity_poly.entity_id
_entity_poly.type
_entity_poly.pdbx_seq_one_letter_code
_entity_poly.pdbx_strand_id
1 'polypeptide(L)'
;MSIDHKPVFFRIYIPAIFLFVFSACFMILVSKTTSALDKKEPEELTQIKESHEIIIIDNNGYRTDRKGPSRFEHVKHARDYKISCWECHHDYKDGKNIWSPWGEIKKCSDCHDPLEKIENRPGLQAAYHKNCKVCHNEKRIFKDDNLAYRKCTTCHNITPQ
;
A
#
# COMPACT_ATOMS: atom_id res chain seq x y z
N MET A 1 -18.93 71.64 10.40
CA MET A 1 -18.81 70.73 11.55
C MET A 1 -17.51 69.98 11.35
N SER A 2 -16.43 70.54 11.91
CA SER A 2 -15.04 70.11 11.67
C SER A 2 -14.56 69.41 12.93
N ILE A 3 -14.14 68.15 12.81
CA ILE A 3 -13.47 67.43 13.90
C ILE A 3 -12.10 67.03 13.35
N ASP A 4 -11.09 67.83 13.71
CA ASP A 4 -9.68 67.54 13.54
C ASP A 4 -9.25 66.50 14.58
N HIS A 5 -8.84 65.31 14.14
CA HIS A 5 -8.16 64.33 14.98
C HIS A 5 -6.66 64.35 14.67
N LYS A 6 -5.89 65.10 15.47
CA LYS A 6 -4.42 65.03 15.46
C LYS A 6 -3.97 63.74 16.18
N PRO A 7 -3.07 62.94 15.59
CA PRO A 7 -2.56 61.73 16.23
C PRO A 7 -1.61 62.08 17.39
N VAL A 8 -1.88 61.49 18.55
CA VAL A 8 -1.05 61.60 19.76
C VAL A 8 0.09 60.61 19.64
N PHE A 9 1.30 61.10 19.31
CA PHE A 9 2.51 60.28 19.27
C PHE A 9 3.01 60.01 20.70
N PHE A 10 2.74 58.80 21.20
CA PHE A 10 3.30 58.33 22.47
C PHE A 10 4.75 57.90 22.26
N ARG A 11 5.68 58.75 22.68
CA ARG A 11 7.12 58.53 22.54
C ARG A 11 7.62 57.67 23.71
N ILE A 12 7.65 56.35 23.50
CA ILE A 12 8.15 55.39 24.49
C ILE A 12 9.68 55.56 24.58
N TYR A 13 10.14 55.98 25.75
CA TYR A 13 11.56 56.15 26.08
C TYR A 13 12.09 54.82 26.62
N ILE A 14 12.83 54.07 25.81
CA ILE A 14 13.49 52.82 26.25
C ILE A 14 14.81 53.21 26.93
N PRO A 15 14.99 53.00 28.24
CA PRO A 15 16.25 53.29 28.90
C PRO A 15 17.34 52.35 28.37
N ALA A 16 18.45 52.95 27.94
CA ALA A 16 19.66 52.29 27.45
C ALA A 16 20.45 51.59 28.58
N ILE A 17 19.79 50.73 29.35
CA ILE A 17 20.37 49.93 30.44
C ILE A 17 19.90 48.48 30.29
N PHE A 18 20.24 47.86 29.17
CA PHE A 18 20.35 46.40 29.05
C PHE A 18 21.52 46.05 28.11
N LEU A 19 22.58 46.87 28.20
CA LEU A 19 23.92 46.47 27.82
C LEU A 19 24.42 45.49 28.90
N PHE A 20 25.05 44.38 28.48
CA PHE A 20 25.91 43.49 29.30
C PHE A 20 25.40 42.16 29.90
N VAL A 21 24.46 41.40 29.29
CA VAL A 21 24.35 39.95 29.61
C VAL A 21 23.97 39.04 28.43
N PHE A 22 24.48 39.27 27.22
CA PHE A 22 24.18 38.42 26.05
C PHE A 22 25.40 37.97 25.24
N SER A 23 26.57 37.79 25.88
CA SER A 23 27.81 37.41 25.16
C SER A 23 28.38 36.02 25.49
N ALA A 24 27.70 35.15 26.24
CA ALA A 24 28.28 33.84 26.58
C ALA A 24 27.32 32.63 26.62
N CYS A 25 26.04 32.78 26.22
CA CYS A 25 25.11 31.64 26.16
C CYS A 25 24.50 31.37 24.77
N PHE A 26 24.86 32.12 23.73
CA PHE A 26 24.34 31.91 22.37
C PHE A 26 25.11 30.86 21.54
N MET A 27 25.86 29.97 22.21
CA MET A 27 26.58 28.85 21.59
C MET A 27 26.32 27.51 22.31
N ILE A 28 25.21 27.37 23.04
CA ILE A 28 24.76 26.07 23.58
C ILE A 28 23.24 25.95 23.45
N LEU A 29 22.70 26.06 22.23
CA LEU A 29 21.30 25.69 21.97
C LEU A 29 21.03 25.28 20.52
N VAL A 30 22.02 24.71 19.81
CA VAL A 30 21.85 24.17 18.46
C VAL A 30 21.94 22.62 18.42
N SER A 31 22.26 21.95 19.53
CA SER A 31 22.54 20.50 19.52
C SER A 31 21.45 19.58 20.11
N LYS A 32 20.20 20.04 20.32
CA LYS A 32 19.16 19.21 20.98
C LYS A 32 17.81 19.06 20.26
N THR A 33 17.72 19.32 18.95
CA THR A 33 16.45 19.13 18.21
C THR A 33 16.50 18.22 16.99
N THR A 34 17.61 17.52 16.71
CA THR A 34 17.68 16.54 15.60
C THR A 34 17.45 15.10 16.07
N SER A 35 16.49 14.87 16.98
CA SER A 35 16.24 13.53 17.53
C SER A 35 14.77 13.27 17.84
N ALA A 36 13.82 13.68 16.98
CA ALA A 36 12.43 13.23 17.10
C ALA A 36 11.53 13.52 15.87
N LEU A 37 12.08 13.85 14.70
CA LEU A 37 11.29 14.18 13.50
C LEU A 37 11.83 13.42 12.27
N ASP A 38 11.82 12.09 12.30
CA ASP A 38 11.81 11.31 11.05
C ASP A 38 11.37 9.85 11.25
N LYS A 39 10.21 9.62 11.88
CA LYS A 39 9.58 8.28 11.94
C LYS A 39 8.04 8.31 11.95
N LYS A 40 7.40 9.28 11.31
CA LYS A 40 5.98 9.12 10.94
C LYS A 40 5.94 8.90 9.44
N GLU A 41 5.92 7.63 9.05
CA GLU A 41 5.58 7.18 7.71
C GLU A 41 4.32 7.93 7.25
N PRO A 42 4.21 8.37 5.98
CA PRO A 42 3.08 9.16 5.53
C PRO A 42 1.78 8.43 5.88
N GLU A 43 0.89 9.12 6.59
CA GLU A 43 -0.39 8.59 7.09
C GLU A 43 -1.24 7.97 5.96
N GLU A 44 -1.06 8.50 4.75
CA GLU A 44 -1.62 7.98 3.50
C GLU A 44 -1.12 6.56 3.15
N LEU A 45 0.17 6.27 3.34
CA LEU A 45 0.76 4.94 3.08
C LEU A 45 0.30 3.91 4.11
N THR A 46 0.11 4.32 5.36
CA THR A 46 -0.44 3.46 6.42
C THR A 46 -1.90 3.13 6.16
N GLN A 47 -2.69 4.11 5.70
CA GLN A 47 -4.10 3.93 5.35
C GLN A 47 -4.31 3.01 4.13
N ILE A 48 -3.45 3.10 3.11
CA ILE A 48 -3.48 2.21 1.93
C ILE A 48 -3.14 0.76 2.33
N LYS A 49 -2.27 0.57 3.33
CA LYS A 49 -1.86 -0.75 3.81
C LYS A 49 -2.96 -1.44 4.61
N GLU A 50 -3.76 -0.68 5.35
CA GLU A 50 -4.92 -1.22 6.09
C GLU A 50 -6.14 -1.47 5.20
N SER A 51 -6.28 -0.74 4.08
CA SER A 51 -7.46 -0.86 3.21
C SER A 51 -7.43 -2.09 2.29
N HIS A 52 -6.27 -2.75 2.14
CA HIS A 52 -6.04 -3.83 1.16
C HIS A 52 -6.56 -3.47 -0.25
N GLU A 53 -6.52 -2.19 -0.62
CA GLU A 53 -7.06 -1.71 -1.88
C GLU A 53 -6.26 -2.23 -3.07
N ILE A 54 -4.94 -2.14 -2.94
CA ILE A 54 -3.96 -2.63 -3.90
C ILE A 54 -3.04 -3.61 -3.17
N ILE A 55 -2.95 -4.82 -3.69
CA ILE A 55 -2.04 -5.86 -3.22
C ILE A 55 -0.97 -6.04 -4.29
N ILE A 56 0.29 -5.96 -3.88
CA ILE A 56 1.42 -6.39 -4.70
C ILE A 56 1.63 -7.87 -4.42
N ILE A 57 1.30 -8.71 -5.40
CA ILE A 57 1.52 -10.15 -5.31
C ILE A 57 2.97 -10.39 -5.68
N ASP A 58 3.78 -10.54 -4.65
CA ASP A 58 5.19 -10.89 -4.72
C ASP A 58 5.43 -12.11 -3.81
N ASN A 59 5.96 -13.18 -4.39
CA ASN A 59 6.14 -14.45 -3.69
C ASN A 59 7.55 -14.97 -3.91
N ASN A 60 8.15 -15.47 -2.83
CA ASN A 60 9.48 -16.06 -2.84
C ASN A 60 9.42 -17.57 -3.08
N GLY A 61 10.60 -18.19 -3.24
CA GLY A 61 10.73 -19.65 -3.30
C GLY A 61 10.62 -20.26 -4.70
N TYR A 62 10.35 -19.47 -5.75
CA TYR A 62 10.47 -19.95 -7.12
C TYR A 62 11.94 -20.25 -7.49
N ARG A 63 12.18 -21.23 -8.38
CA ARG A 63 13.53 -21.51 -8.90
C ARG A 63 14.16 -20.31 -9.61
N THR A 64 13.34 -19.52 -10.29
CA THR A 64 13.76 -18.32 -11.01
C THR A 64 12.56 -17.40 -11.12
N ASP A 65 12.71 -16.16 -10.69
CA ASP A 65 11.74 -15.12 -11.00
C ASP A 65 12.00 -14.58 -12.41
N ARG A 66 11.01 -14.74 -13.29
CA ARG A 66 11.09 -14.34 -14.70
C ARG A 66 10.26 -13.10 -15.03
N LYS A 67 9.35 -12.69 -14.14
CA LYS A 67 8.33 -11.68 -14.44
C LYS A 67 8.18 -10.63 -13.36
N GLY A 68 8.69 -10.86 -12.15
CA GLY A 68 8.53 -9.93 -11.05
C GLY A 68 7.11 -9.94 -10.49
N PRO A 69 6.84 -8.99 -9.58
CA PRO A 69 5.55 -8.89 -8.90
C PRO A 69 4.41 -8.55 -9.87
N SER A 70 3.19 -8.77 -9.41
CA SER A 70 1.97 -8.36 -10.12
C SER A 70 1.09 -7.49 -9.24
N ARG A 71 0.48 -6.46 -9.83
CA ARG A 71 -0.44 -5.56 -9.14
C ARG A 71 -1.85 -6.14 -9.15
N PHE A 72 -2.52 -6.14 -8.00
CA PHE A 72 -3.90 -6.60 -7.88
C PHE A 72 -4.77 -5.59 -7.12
N GLU A 73 -5.87 -5.15 -7.74
CA GLU A 73 -6.85 -4.22 -7.15
C GLU A 73 -7.91 -5.01 -6.37
N HIS A 74 -7.59 -5.48 -5.17
CA HIS A 74 -8.44 -6.40 -4.42
C HIS A 74 -9.83 -5.81 -4.10
N VAL A 75 -9.89 -4.56 -3.62
CA VAL A 75 -11.16 -3.89 -3.29
C VAL A 75 -12.05 -3.75 -4.52
N LYS A 76 -11.48 -3.45 -5.69
CA LYS A 76 -12.24 -3.34 -6.94
C LYS A 76 -12.86 -4.68 -7.36
N HIS A 77 -12.11 -5.77 -7.22
CA HIS A 77 -12.64 -7.10 -7.49
C HIS A 77 -13.77 -7.46 -6.53
N ALA A 78 -13.59 -7.21 -5.23
CA ALA A 78 -14.58 -7.57 -4.22
C ALA A 78 -15.83 -6.68 -4.25
N ARG A 79 -15.67 -5.36 -4.27
CA ARG A 79 -16.77 -4.39 -4.12
C ARG A 79 -17.37 -3.96 -5.46
N ASP A 80 -16.53 -3.52 -6.40
CA ASP A 80 -17.01 -2.88 -7.63
C ASP A 80 -17.48 -3.94 -8.63
N TYR A 81 -16.67 -5.00 -8.80
CA TYR A 81 -16.98 -6.12 -9.68
C TYR A 81 -17.81 -7.21 -9.00
N LYS A 82 -18.05 -7.08 -7.68
CA LYS A 82 -18.89 -7.97 -6.87
C LYS A 82 -18.48 -9.44 -6.99
N ILE A 83 -17.17 -9.69 -7.09
CA ILE A 83 -16.62 -11.04 -7.13
C ILE A 83 -16.71 -11.62 -5.72
N SER A 84 -17.31 -12.80 -5.60
CA SER A 84 -17.45 -13.51 -4.33
C SER A 84 -16.07 -13.83 -3.74
N CYS A 85 -15.94 -13.72 -2.42
CA CYS A 85 -14.68 -14.02 -1.74
C CYS A 85 -14.20 -15.46 -1.99
N TRP A 86 -15.16 -16.40 -2.14
CA TRP A 86 -14.88 -17.81 -2.42
C TRP A 86 -14.36 -18.10 -3.82
N GLU A 87 -14.42 -17.14 -4.75
CA GLU A 87 -13.80 -17.28 -6.08
C GLU A 87 -12.28 -17.26 -5.99
N CYS A 88 -11.72 -16.69 -4.92
CA CYS A 88 -10.27 -16.60 -4.73
C CYS A 88 -9.81 -17.27 -3.43
N HIS A 89 -10.53 -17.05 -2.34
CA HIS A 89 -10.19 -17.59 -1.03
C HIS A 89 -10.88 -18.94 -0.82
N HIS A 90 -10.06 -19.95 -0.59
CA HIS A 90 -10.50 -21.31 -0.44
C HIS A 90 -9.58 -22.06 0.51
N ASP A 91 -10.17 -22.98 1.25
CA ASP A 91 -9.46 -23.96 2.06
C ASP A 91 -10.22 -25.28 1.85
N TYR A 92 -9.61 -26.20 1.10
CA TYR A 92 -10.25 -27.45 0.73
C TYR A 92 -9.86 -28.56 1.70
N LYS A 93 -10.87 -29.14 2.34
CA LYS A 93 -10.75 -30.36 3.14
C LYS A 93 -11.74 -31.40 2.63
N ASP A 94 -11.26 -32.59 2.30
CA ASP A 94 -12.06 -33.70 1.76
C ASP A 94 -12.93 -33.28 0.56
N GLY A 95 -12.36 -32.46 -0.33
CA GLY A 95 -13.03 -31.94 -1.54
C GLY A 95 -14.05 -30.83 -1.31
N LYS A 96 -14.27 -30.39 -0.06
CA LYS A 96 -15.21 -29.31 0.28
C LYS A 96 -14.45 -28.05 0.67
N ASN A 97 -14.89 -26.90 0.15
CA ASN A 97 -14.37 -25.62 0.61
C ASN A 97 -14.96 -25.34 2.00
N ILE A 98 -14.11 -25.29 3.01
CA ILE A 98 -14.47 -25.03 4.41
C ILE A 98 -14.14 -23.61 4.83
N TRP A 99 -13.56 -22.80 3.94
CA TRP A 99 -13.19 -21.43 4.24
C TRP A 99 -14.41 -20.51 4.34
N SER A 100 -14.32 -19.48 5.19
CA SER A 100 -15.33 -18.46 5.40
C SER A 100 -14.69 -17.06 5.34
N PRO A 101 -15.35 -16.04 4.75
CA PRO A 101 -14.88 -14.65 4.72
C PRO A 101 -14.58 -14.03 6.07
N TRP A 102 -15.15 -14.58 7.14
CA TRP A 102 -14.94 -14.14 8.51
C TRP A 102 -13.85 -14.95 9.25
N GLY A 103 -13.28 -15.95 8.57
CA GLY A 103 -12.21 -16.79 9.09
C GLY A 103 -10.83 -16.17 8.85
N GLU A 104 -9.81 -16.90 9.31
CA GLU A 104 -8.42 -16.55 9.04
C GLU A 104 -8.14 -16.58 7.53
N ILE A 105 -7.43 -15.55 7.04
CA ILE A 105 -7.01 -15.45 5.65
C ILE A 105 -5.56 -15.95 5.57
N LYS A 106 -5.38 -17.10 4.91
CA LYS A 106 -4.07 -17.67 4.61
C LYS A 106 -3.54 -17.15 3.27
N LYS A 107 -2.22 -17.16 3.11
CA LYS A 107 -1.59 -16.89 1.82
C LYS A 107 -1.73 -18.10 0.91
N CYS A 108 -1.80 -17.85 -0.39
CA CYS A 108 -1.82 -18.93 -1.38
C CYS A 108 -0.59 -19.85 -1.24
N SER A 109 0.57 -19.26 -0.93
CA SER A 109 1.85 -19.93 -0.73
C SER A 109 1.92 -20.82 0.51
N ASP A 110 0.98 -20.70 1.45
CA ASP A 110 0.93 -21.57 2.63
C ASP A 110 0.55 -23.01 2.25
N CYS A 111 -0.17 -23.18 1.14
CA CYS A 111 -0.60 -24.48 0.63
C CYS A 111 -0.04 -24.78 -0.76
N HIS A 112 -0.03 -23.80 -1.66
CA HIS A 112 0.45 -23.96 -3.04
C HIS A 112 1.96 -23.72 -3.10
N ASP A 113 2.70 -24.78 -3.40
CA ASP A 113 4.16 -24.74 -3.41
C ASP A 113 4.71 -24.04 -4.67
N PRO A 114 5.71 -23.14 -4.57
CA PRO A 114 6.29 -22.44 -5.72
C PRO A 114 7.19 -23.32 -6.61
N LEU A 115 7.67 -24.45 -6.11
CA LEU A 115 8.58 -25.38 -6.79
C LEU A 115 7.85 -26.63 -7.29
N GLU A 116 6.94 -27.16 -6.47
CA GLU A 116 6.34 -28.48 -6.68
C GLU A 116 4.84 -28.43 -6.87
N LYS A 117 4.32 -29.40 -7.63
CA LYS A 117 2.89 -29.68 -7.69
C LYS A 117 2.61 -30.79 -6.68
N ILE A 118 1.72 -30.53 -5.75
CA ILE A 118 1.21 -31.52 -4.80
C ILE A 118 -0.03 -32.18 -5.43
N GLU A 119 -0.31 -33.43 -5.08
CA GLU A 119 -1.49 -34.13 -5.60
C GLU A 119 -2.77 -33.30 -5.37
N ASN A 120 -3.59 -33.15 -6.42
CA ASN A 120 -4.81 -32.34 -6.42
C ASN A 120 -4.64 -30.87 -6.02
N ARG A 121 -3.39 -30.37 -5.99
CA ARG A 121 -3.07 -28.98 -5.66
C ARG A 121 -2.06 -28.42 -6.67
N PRO A 122 -2.46 -27.50 -7.57
CA PRO A 122 -1.50 -26.89 -8.50
C PRO A 122 -0.38 -26.18 -7.73
N GLY A 123 0.81 -26.07 -8.32
CA GLY A 123 1.85 -25.19 -7.78
C GLY A 123 1.40 -23.73 -7.79
N LEU A 124 2.07 -22.87 -7.01
CA LEU A 124 1.66 -21.49 -6.73
C LEU A 124 1.40 -20.65 -7.98
N GLN A 125 2.32 -20.69 -8.93
CA GLN A 125 2.18 -19.94 -10.19
C GLN A 125 0.95 -20.43 -10.99
N ALA A 126 0.74 -21.75 -11.06
CA ALA A 126 -0.38 -22.32 -11.78
C ALA A 126 -1.71 -21.99 -11.08
N ALA A 127 -1.74 -21.95 -9.75
CA ALA A 127 -2.91 -21.54 -8.97
C ALA A 127 -3.34 -20.11 -9.32
N TYR A 128 -2.42 -19.13 -9.24
CA TYR A 128 -2.70 -17.75 -9.62
C TYR A 128 -3.14 -17.64 -11.08
N HIS A 129 -2.37 -18.21 -12.01
CA HIS A 129 -2.68 -18.12 -13.43
C HIS A 129 -4.04 -18.73 -13.76
N LYS A 130 -4.39 -19.87 -13.16
CA LYS A 130 -5.70 -20.48 -13.37
C LYS A 130 -6.79 -19.56 -12.83
N ASN A 131 -6.67 -19.08 -11.60
CA ASN A 131 -7.71 -18.26 -10.98
C ASN A 131 -7.95 -16.94 -11.74
N CYS A 132 -6.89 -16.21 -12.04
CA CYS A 132 -7.00 -14.91 -12.68
C CYS A 132 -7.36 -15.03 -14.17
N LYS A 133 -6.64 -15.86 -14.93
CA LYS A 133 -6.80 -15.90 -16.40
C LYS A 133 -8.10 -16.56 -16.82
N VAL A 134 -8.56 -17.58 -16.11
CA VAL A 134 -9.82 -18.26 -16.43
C VAL A 134 -10.99 -17.31 -16.20
N CYS A 135 -11.07 -16.67 -15.03
CA CYS A 135 -12.13 -15.70 -14.75
C CYS A 135 -12.11 -14.53 -15.75
N HIS A 136 -10.94 -13.95 -16.04
CA HIS A 136 -10.82 -12.86 -17.02
C HIS A 136 -11.25 -13.28 -18.43
N ASN A 137 -10.97 -14.52 -18.83
CA ASN A 137 -11.43 -15.08 -20.10
C ASN A 137 -12.94 -15.28 -20.13
N GLU A 138 -13.50 -15.91 -19.10
CA GLU A 138 -14.93 -16.23 -18.99
C GLU A 138 -15.80 -14.97 -18.92
N LYS A 139 -15.36 -13.99 -18.13
CA LYS A 139 -16.05 -12.70 -17.99
C LYS A 139 -15.78 -11.74 -19.16
N ARG A 140 -14.85 -12.06 -20.05
CA ARG A 140 -14.46 -11.25 -21.23
C ARG A 140 -14.24 -9.77 -20.88
N ILE A 141 -13.50 -9.53 -19.79
CA ILE A 141 -13.35 -8.17 -19.25
C ILE A 141 -12.51 -7.25 -20.14
N PHE A 142 -11.69 -7.83 -21.03
CA PHE A 142 -10.86 -7.10 -21.98
C PHE A 142 -11.56 -7.00 -23.34
N LYS A 143 -12.54 -6.11 -23.45
CA LYS A 143 -13.45 -6.00 -24.61
C LYS A 143 -12.73 -5.98 -25.97
N ASP A 144 -11.88 -4.98 -26.18
CA ASP A 144 -11.22 -4.72 -27.48
C ASP A 144 -10.01 -5.64 -27.72
N ASP A 145 -9.44 -6.21 -26.66
CA ASP A 145 -8.36 -7.19 -26.72
C ASP A 145 -8.67 -8.36 -25.78
N ASN A 146 -9.57 -9.24 -26.21
CA ASN A 146 -9.98 -10.40 -25.40
C ASN A 146 -8.82 -11.34 -25.04
N LEU A 147 -7.62 -11.17 -25.60
CA LEU A 147 -6.43 -11.94 -25.27
C LEU A 147 -5.47 -11.21 -24.34
N ALA A 148 -5.77 -9.98 -23.91
CA ALA A 148 -4.93 -9.20 -23.01
C ALA A 148 -4.62 -9.93 -21.69
N TYR A 149 -5.55 -10.75 -21.17
CA TYR A 149 -5.33 -11.59 -19.98
C TYR A 149 -4.21 -12.63 -20.14
N ARG A 150 -3.83 -12.96 -21.38
CA ARG A 150 -2.75 -13.91 -21.69
C ARG A 150 -1.37 -13.24 -21.72
N LYS A 151 -1.32 -11.93 -21.99
CA LYS A 151 -0.07 -11.17 -22.05
C LYS A 151 0.49 -11.04 -20.63
N CYS A 152 1.74 -11.48 -20.44
CA CYS A 152 2.38 -11.47 -19.12
C CYS A 152 2.44 -10.06 -18.53
N THR A 153 2.75 -9.07 -19.36
CA THR A 153 2.91 -7.67 -18.98
C THR A 153 1.61 -6.96 -18.65
N THR A 154 0.44 -7.57 -18.92
CA THR A 154 -0.84 -7.00 -18.47
C THR A 154 -0.96 -7.05 -16.95
N CYS A 155 -0.45 -8.11 -16.32
CA CYS A 155 -0.51 -8.28 -14.85
C CYS A 155 0.86 -8.03 -14.19
N HIS A 156 1.95 -8.47 -14.83
CA HIS A 156 3.32 -8.23 -14.39
C HIS A 156 3.83 -6.93 -15.00
N ASN A 157 3.26 -5.82 -14.55
CA ASN A 157 3.54 -4.47 -15.05
C ASN A 157 4.36 -3.63 -14.06
N ILE A 158 4.79 -4.22 -12.95
CA ILE A 158 5.66 -3.60 -11.97
C ILE A 158 7.08 -4.14 -12.20
N THR A 159 8.04 -3.24 -12.32
CA THR A 159 9.46 -3.62 -12.36
C THR A 159 9.90 -3.97 -10.92
N PRO A 160 10.61 -5.09 -10.70
CA PRO A 160 11.25 -5.35 -9.41
C PRO A 160 12.15 -4.16 -9.05
N GLN A 161 12.04 -3.69 -7.81
CA GLN A 161 12.86 -2.60 -7.27
C GLN A 161 14.20 -3.14 -6.78
#